data_AF-A0A356NV56-F1
#
_entry.id   AF-A0A356NV56-F1
#
_cell.length_a   1.000
_cell.length_b   1.000
_cell.length_c   1.000
_cell.angle_alpha   90.00
_cell.angle_beta   90.00
_cell.angle_gamma   90.00
#
_symmetry.space_group_name_H-M   'P 1'
#
loop_
_entity.id
_entity.type
_entity.pdbx_description
1 polymer ?
#
loop_
_entity_poly.entity_id
_entity_poly.type
_entity_poly.pdbx_seq_one_letter_code
_entity_poly.pdbx_strand_id
1 'polypeptide(L)'
;FMPEFTTGAYHRDVLRQHMTGSFVDLTKAATTSWAMIHNLDNSESIGPNSENGRRRRERGKVATVNENHARELMELHTVSPAAGYTQDDVIALSYVMAGWEHKHTKKRQECNPVHFNQRNHQPGTHTVLGKQYKQRGLNSSNKLLDAIEDLCAHPDCRRFIALKLCRHFICDQPTDAMMQPIILAWEDSDGDLPTVHKALLQVAWDYTGIEQKFQNPEVWFLQMVNMAGMAWPPSPKTMTYTFKNKPRRDQRKPESMLRELGLLPYRPPQPNGFSDMSSDWLSPELLIRRLAFSSESGTRISANLDFDALIDSNFDNADEIKAYLSPFTTRFGRAETLFPSYWMLMA
;
A
#
# COMPACT_ATOMS: atom_id res chain seq x y z
N PHE A 1 -4.04 -12.72 13.59
CA PHE A 1 -5.00 -13.05 12.50
C PHE A 1 -4.23 -13.46 11.26
N MET A 2 -4.75 -14.36 10.40
CA MET A 2 -4.07 -14.72 9.15
C MET A 2 -4.12 -13.52 8.17
N PRO A 3 -2.98 -12.92 7.77
CA PRO A 3 -2.93 -11.74 6.89
C PRO A 3 -3.68 -11.93 5.57
N GLU A 4 -3.80 -13.17 5.10
CA GLU A 4 -4.49 -13.52 3.86
C GLU A 4 -6.01 -13.25 3.92
N PHE A 5 -6.61 -13.30 5.12
CA PHE A 5 -8.04 -13.05 5.33
C PHE A 5 -8.37 -11.56 5.50
N THR A 6 -7.36 -10.76 5.85
CA THR A 6 -7.55 -9.35 6.23
C THR A 6 -6.96 -8.44 5.15
N THR A 7 -5.66 -8.54 4.90
CA THR A 7 -4.91 -7.70 3.96
C THR A 7 -5.34 -7.91 2.51
N GLY A 8 -5.55 -9.17 2.08
CA GLY A 8 -5.97 -9.45 0.70
C GLY A 8 -7.35 -8.89 0.35
N ALA A 9 -8.33 -9.06 1.26
CA ALA A 9 -9.65 -8.47 1.11
C ALA A 9 -9.61 -6.94 1.22
N TYR A 10 -8.79 -6.40 2.14
CA TYR A 10 -8.58 -4.96 2.27
C TYR A 10 -8.08 -4.32 0.96
N HIS A 11 -7.07 -4.91 0.30
CA HIS A 11 -6.57 -4.40 -0.97
C HIS A 11 -7.65 -4.43 -2.07
N ARG A 12 -8.40 -5.54 -2.19
CA ARG A 12 -9.37 -5.74 -3.27
C ARG A 12 -10.66 -4.94 -3.08
N ASP A 13 -11.22 -4.98 -1.88
CA ASP A 13 -12.59 -4.53 -1.60
C ASP A 13 -12.61 -3.11 -0.99
N VAL A 14 -11.49 -2.63 -0.46
CA VAL A 14 -11.37 -1.27 0.10
C VAL A 14 -10.48 -0.41 -0.79
N LEU A 15 -9.19 -0.73 -0.91
CA LEU A 15 -8.25 0.15 -1.61
C LEU A 15 -8.58 0.27 -3.10
N ARG A 16 -8.61 -0.85 -3.84
CA ARG A 16 -8.84 -0.84 -5.30
C ARG A 16 -10.16 -0.21 -5.72
N GLN A 17 -11.21 -0.31 -4.91
CA GLN A 17 -12.50 0.32 -5.20
C GLN A 17 -12.44 1.85 -5.18
N HIS A 18 -11.48 2.43 -4.48
CA HIS A 18 -11.34 3.88 -4.31
C HIS A 18 -10.12 4.47 -5.06
N MET A 19 -9.26 3.65 -5.67
CA MET A 19 -8.07 4.11 -6.41
C MET A 19 -8.37 4.98 -7.64
N THR A 20 -9.63 5.01 -8.10
CA THR A 20 -10.10 5.85 -9.21
C THR A 20 -11.08 6.93 -8.77
N GLY A 21 -11.13 7.26 -7.48
CA GLY A 21 -11.96 8.33 -6.90
C GLY A 21 -11.11 9.40 -6.22
N SER A 22 -11.64 10.01 -5.15
CA SER A 22 -10.91 10.99 -4.36
C SER A 22 -9.98 10.34 -3.32
N PHE A 23 -8.86 10.98 -3.00
CA PHE A 23 -7.99 10.53 -1.92
C PHE A 23 -8.67 10.59 -0.55
N VAL A 24 -9.57 11.56 -0.35
CA VAL A 24 -10.36 11.70 0.89
C VAL A 24 -11.24 10.46 1.09
N ASP A 25 -11.95 10.01 0.06
CA ASP A 25 -12.82 8.83 0.16
C ASP A 25 -12.00 7.55 0.35
N LEU A 26 -10.86 7.43 -0.35
CA LEU A 26 -9.91 6.35 -0.13
C LEU A 26 -9.45 6.32 1.34
N THR A 27 -9.07 7.47 1.92
CA THR A 27 -8.57 7.56 3.30
C THR A 27 -9.67 7.24 4.30
N LYS A 28 -10.89 7.76 4.11
CA LYS A 28 -12.06 7.41 4.94
C LYS A 28 -12.34 5.91 4.92
N ALA A 29 -12.37 5.32 3.73
CA ALA A 29 -12.64 3.89 3.54
C ALA A 29 -11.53 3.03 4.15
N ALA A 30 -10.27 3.42 3.96
CA ALA A 30 -9.10 2.77 4.53
C ALA A 30 -9.13 2.78 6.06
N THR A 31 -9.22 3.97 6.67
CA THR A 31 -9.21 4.18 8.13
C THR A 31 -10.39 3.49 8.82
N THR A 32 -11.59 3.52 8.23
CA THR A 32 -12.77 2.88 8.83
C THR A 32 -12.97 1.43 8.40
N SER A 33 -12.04 0.86 7.63
CA SER A 33 -12.09 -0.54 7.21
C SER A 33 -11.95 -1.49 8.39
N TRP A 34 -12.51 -2.69 8.25
CA TRP A 34 -12.34 -3.74 9.25
C TRP A 34 -10.85 -4.06 9.48
N ALA A 35 -10.03 -4.08 8.42
CA ALA A 35 -8.61 -4.41 8.52
C ALA A 35 -7.83 -3.39 9.34
N MET A 36 -8.07 -2.08 9.14
CA MET A 36 -7.39 -1.04 9.91
C MET A 36 -7.88 -0.97 11.36
N ILE A 37 -9.21 -1.03 11.56
CA ILE A 37 -9.79 -1.05 12.91
C ILE A 37 -9.29 -2.24 13.74
N HIS A 38 -9.11 -3.41 13.11
CA HIS A 38 -8.60 -4.60 13.76
C HIS A 38 -7.08 -4.56 14.01
N ASN A 39 -6.28 -4.34 12.96
CA ASN A 39 -4.82 -4.48 13.06
C ASN A 39 -4.15 -3.35 13.86
N LEU A 40 -4.81 -2.20 14.00
CA LEU A 40 -4.34 -1.08 14.81
C LEU A 40 -5.09 -0.99 16.15
N ASP A 41 -5.80 -2.07 16.52
CA ASP A 41 -6.49 -2.27 17.80
C ASP A 41 -7.48 -1.15 18.18
N ASN A 42 -8.03 -0.42 17.20
CA ASN A 42 -8.98 0.66 17.48
C ASN A 42 -10.31 0.13 18.04
N SER A 43 -10.66 -1.14 17.78
CA SER A 43 -11.82 -1.78 18.40
C SER A 43 -11.74 -1.87 19.93
N GLU A 44 -10.54 -1.77 20.51
CA GLU A 44 -10.32 -1.78 21.95
C GLU A 44 -10.34 -0.37 22.57
N SER A 45 -10.36 0.69 21.74
CA SER A 45 -10.35 2.08 22.18
C SER A 45 -11.69 2.48 22.79
N ILE A 46 -11.68 2.79 24.10
CA ILE A 46 -12.83 3.30 24.84
C ILE A 46 -12.46 4.64 25.44
N GLY A 47 -13.17 5.69 25.02
CA GLY A 47 -13.05 7.03 25.58
C GLY A 47 -13.20 6.98 27.10
N PRO A 48 -12.22 7.45 27.89
CA PRO A 48 -12.28 7.38 29.35
C PRO A 48 -13.57 7.98 29.92
N ASN A 49 -14.06 9.09 29.35
CA ASN A 49 -15.26 9.80 29.81
C ASN A 49 -16.54 9.39 29.08
N SER A 50 -16.47 8.38 28.22
CA SER A 50 -17.64 7.78 27.58
C SER A 50 -18.58 7.11 28.60
N GLU A 51 -19.80 6.76 28.18
CA GLU A 51 -20.75 6.03 29.04
C GLU A 51 -20.15 4.71 29.53
N ASN A 52 -19.55 3.92 28.63
CA ASN A 52 -18.93 2.65 28.99
C ASN A 52 -17.59 2.85 29.70
N GLY A 53 -16.85 3.93 29.40
CA GLY A 53 -15.64 4.29 30.13
C GLY A 53 -15.90 4.56 31.61
N ARG A 54 -16.95 5.35 31.91
CA ARG A 54 -17.42 5.59 33.29
C ARG A 54 -17.83 4.30 33.99
N ARG A 55 -18.64 3.46 33.33
CA ARG A 55 -19.05 2.15 33.87
C ARG A 55 -17.89 1.19 34.12
N ARG A 56 -16.83 1.22 33.29
CA ARG A 56 -15.62 0.42 33.53
C ARG A 56 -14.91 0.89 34.80
N ARG A 57 -14.74 2.20 34.97
CA ARG A 57 -14.11 2.79 36.18
C ARG A 57 -14.88 2.47 37.45
N GLU A 58 -16.21 2.55 37.43
CA GLU A 58 -17.06 2.13 38.56
C GLU A 58 -16.85 0.67 38.97
N ARG A 59 -16.40 -0.18 38.04
CA ARG A 59 -16.08 -1.60 38.27
C ARG A 59 -14.60 -1.84 38.54
N GLY A 60 -13.81 -0.79 38.80
CA GLY A 60 -12.37 -0.87 39.03
C GLY A 60 -11.54 -1.23 37.80
N LYS A 61 -12.08 -1.04 36.58
CA LYS A 61 -11.37 -1.30 35.32
C LYS A 61 -10.95 -0.01 34.63
N VAL A 62 -9.77 -0.01 34.02
CA VAL A 62 -9.27 1.11 33.22
C VAL A 62 -10.01 1.16 31.87
N ALA A 63 -10.36 2.37 31.45
CA ALA A 63 -10.81 2.67 30.10
C ALA A 63 -9.80 3.63 29.48
N THR A 64 -9.23 3.23 28.35
CA THR A 64 -8.20 4.00 27.63
C THR A 64 -8.43 3.87 26.14
N VAL A 65 -7.80 4.77 25.39
CA VAL A 65 -7.69 4.69 23.94
C VAL A 65 -6.34 4.09 23.55
N ASN A 66 -6.29 3.42 22.41
CA ASN A 66 -5.05 3.03 21.75
C ASN A 66 -4.71 4.10 20.71
N GLU A 67 -3.50 4.64 20.79
CA GLU A 67 -3.03 5.74 19.94
C GLU A 67 -2.53 5.29 18.57
N ASN A 68 -2.28 4.00 18.38
CA ASN A 68 -1.58 3.50 17.21
C ASN A 68 -2.30 3.92 15.91
N HIS A 69 -3.61 3.71 15.83
CA HIS A 69 -4.36 4.05 14.63
C HIS A 69 -4.36 5.56 14.31
N ALA A 70 -4.47 6.41 15.33
CA ALA A 70 -4.40 7.86 15.14
C ALA A 70 -3.01 8.30 14.68
N ARG A 71 -1.95 7.69 15.25
CA ARG A 71 -0.57 7.93 14.84
C ARG A 71 -0.37 7.51 13.38
N GLU A 72 -0.74 6.29 13.00
CA GLU A 72 -0.56 5.84 11.61
C GLU A 72 -1.36 6.69 10.62
N LEU A 73 -2.57 7.13 10.97
CA LEU A 73 -3.36 8.03 10.14
C LEU A 73 -2.60 9.34 9.86
N MET A 74 -2.03 9.98 10.87
CA MET A 74 -1.27 11.22 10.69
C MET A 74 0.11 10.98 10.06
N GLU A 75 0.85 10.00 10.57
CA GLU A 75 2.27 9.76 10.26
C GLU A 75 2.48 9.07 8.90
N LEU A 76 1.71 8.02 8.61
CA LEU A 76 1.94 7.16 7.46
C LEU A 76 0.94 7.39 6.34
N HIS A 77 -0.29 7.80 6.65
CA HIS A 77 -1.36 7.85 5.65
C HIS A 77 -1.69 9.26 5.16
N THR A 78 -1.39 10.31 5.92
CA THR A 78 -1.76 11.68 5.56
C THR A 78 -0.60 12.66 5.65
N VAL A 79 -0.44 13.36 6.77
CA VAL A 79 0.34 14.59 6.86
C VAL A 79 1.84 14.39 7.13
N SER A 80 2.24 13.21 7.58
CA SER A 80 3.59 12.87 8.04
C SER A 80 4.06 13.70 9.25
N PRO A 81 5.20 13.36 9.89
CA PRO A 81 5.78 14.18 10.95
C PRO A 81 6.13 15.62 10.53
N ALA A 82 6.27 15.88 9.22
CA ALA A 82 6.59 17.21 8.69
C ALA A 82 5.53 18.26 9.04
N ALA A 83 4.26 17.85 9.26
CA ALA A 83 3.20 18.75 9.68
C ALA A 83 3.32 19.24 11.14
N GLY A 84 4.29 18.71 11.90
CA GLY A 84 4.56 19.19 13.26
C GLY A 84 3.46 18.89 14.27
N TYR A 85 2.64 17.86 14.04
CA TYR A 85 1.68 17.40 15.05
C TYR A 85 2.42 16.95 16.32
N THR A 86 1.78 17.18 17.44
CA THR A 86 2.31 16.85 18.77
C THR A 86 1.77 15.50 19.24
N GLN A 87 2.33 15.00 20.34
CA GLN A 87 1.78 13.84 21.04
C GLN A 87 0.32 14.09 21.50
N ASP A 88 0.00 15.34 21.87
CA ASP A 88 -1.36 15.71 22.29
C ASP A 88 -2.35 15.62 21.12
N ASP A 89 -1.92 15.94 19.90
CA ASP A 89 -2.73 15.78 18.68
C ASP A 89 -3.02 14.29 18.42
N VAL A 90 -2.05 13.40 18.63
CA VAL A 90 -2.24 11.94 18.51
C VAL A 90 -3.29 11.47 19.52
N ILE A 91 -3.18 11.89 20.78
CA ILE A 91 -4.14 11.54 21.84
C ILE A 91 -5.53 12.08 21.51
N ALA A 92 -5.62 13.33 21.08
CA ALA A 92 -6.89 13.97 20.72
C ALA A 92 -7.57 13.27 19.53
N LEU A 93 -6.80 12.91 18.50
CA LEU A 93 -7.32 12.14 17.37
C LEU A 93 -7.74 10.72 17.79
N SER A 94 -7.04 10.10 18.74
CA SER A 94 -7.45 8.81 19.33
C SER A 94 -8.79 8.90 20.05
N TYR A 95 -9.07 10.02 20.72
CA TYR A 95 -10.39 10.30 21.29
C TYR A 95 -11.46 10.50 20.22
N VAL A 96 -11.13 11.15 19.10
CA VAL A 96 -12.00 11.27 17.93
C VAL A 96 -12.32 9.89 17.32
N MET A 97 -11.35 8.99 17.28
CA MET A 97 -11.50 7.64 16.71
C MET A 97 -12.19 6.63 17.64
N ALA A 98 -12.15 6.86 18.96
CA ALA A 98 -12.75 5.96 19.94
C ALA A 98 -14.23 5.71 19.63
N GLY A 99 -14.64 4.43 19.71
CA GLY A 99 -16.00 3.99 19.37
C GLY A 99 -16.18 3.52 17.92
N TRP A 100 -15.27 3.79 16.99
CA TRP A 100 -15.23 3.06 15.72
C TRP A 100 -14.70 1.64 15.97
N GLU A 101 -15.58 0.65 15.88
CA GLU A 101 -15.27 -0.71 16.30
C GLU A 101 -15.94 -1.76 15.40
N HIS A 102 -15.34 -2.93 15.31
CA HIS A 102 -16.05 -4.14 14.88
C HIS A 102 -16.55 -4.89 16.12
N LYS A 103 -17.81 -5.31 16.12
CA LYS A 103 -18.36 -6.07 17.25
C LYS A 103 -17.77 -7.48 17.27
N HIS A 104 -17.33 -7.99 18.41
CA HIS A 104 -17.16 -9.43 18.59
C HIS A 104 -18.50 -10.05 18.99
N THR A 105 -18.98 -11.07 18.28
CA THR A 105 -20.22 -11.78 18.64
C THR A 105 -19.95 -13.27 18.83
N LYS A 106 -20.63 -13.89 19.79
CA LYS A 106 -20.51 -15.34 20.02
C LYS A 106 -20.93 -16.19 18.81
N LYS A 107 -21.80 -15.66 17.93
CA LYS A 107 -22.32 -16.34 16.74
C LYS A 107 -21.45 -16.14 15.49
N ARG A 108 -20.70 -15.03 15.43
CA ARG A 108 -19.80 -14.68 14.34
C ARG A 108 -18.54 -14.08 14.95
N GLN A 109 -17.52 -14.91 15.06
CA GLN A 109 -16.30 -14.54 15.78
C GLN A 109 -15.38 -13.63 14.96
N GLU A 110 -15.58 -13.54 13.63
CA GLU A 110 -14.67 -12.83 12.71
C GLU A 110 -15.41 -11.96 11.68
N CYS A 111 -14.74 -10.89 11.21
CA CYS A 111 -15.16 -10.00 10.11
C CYS A 111 -16.56 -9.37 10.27
N ASN A 112 -17.02 -9.07 11.48
CA ASN A 112 -18.27 -8.33 11.67
C ASN A 112 -18.12 -6.91 11.11
N PRO A 113 -19.16 -6.33 10.48
CA PRO A 113 -19.09 -4.98 9.95
C PRO A 113 -18.63 -3.97 11.00
N VAL A 114 -17.79 -3.03 10.58
CA VAL A 114 -17.42 -1.89 11.42
C VAL A 114 -18.64 -1.00 11.61
N HIS A 115 -18.79 -0.46 12.80
CA HIS A 115 -19.83 0.50 13.14
C HIS A 115 -19.31 1.50 14.17
N PHE A 116 -20.06 2.59 14.36
CA PHE A 116 -19.76 3.58 15.37
C PHE A 116 -20.59 3.36 16.63
N ASN A 117 -19.92 3.10 17.74
CA ASN A 117 -20.50 2.92 19.07
C ASN A 117 -20.33 4.19 19.92
N GLN A 118 -21.38 5.03 19.92
CA GLN A 118 -21.42 6.27 20.71
C GLN A 118 -21.15 6.05 22.20
N ARG A 119 -21.46 4.88 22.77
CA ARG A 119 -21.27 4.61 24.21
C ARG A 119 -19.80 4.40 24.58
N ASN A 120 -18.95 4.08 23.61
CA ASN A 120 -17.50 3.99 23.76
C ASN A 120 -16.77 5.27 23.32
N HIS A 121 -17.43 6.16 22.58
CA HIS A 121 -16.81 7.39 22.07
C HIS A 121 -16.52 8.41 23.18
N GLN A 122 -15.36 9.07 23.09
CA GLN A 122 -14.99 10.14 24.02
C GLN A 122 -15.85 11.40 23.76
N PRO A 123 -16.69 11.82 24.72
CA PRO A 123 -17.54 12.99 24.56
C PRO A 123 -16.73 14.30 24.58
N GLY A 124 -17.37 15.40 24.18
CA GLY A 124 -16.77 16.74 24.15
C GLY A 124 -16.24 17.14 22.78
N THR A 125 -15.62 18.31 22.70
CA THR A 125 -14.90 18.79 21.52
C THR A 125 -13.43 18.41 21.64
N HIS A 126 -12.83 17.93 20.56
CA HIS A 126 -11.41 17.55 20.50
C HIS A 126 -10.70 18.44 19.51
N THR A 127 -9.50 18.91 19.86
CA THR A 127 -8.67 19.73 18.97
C THR A 127 -7.54 18.87 18.43
N VAL A 128 -7.39 18.82 17.10
CA VAL A 128 -6.26 18.16 16.42
C VAL A 128 -5.71 19.15 15.41
N LEU A 129 -4.40 19.41 15.47
CA LEU A 129 -3.70 20.38 14.61
C LEU A 129 -4.39 21.76 14.62
N GLY A 130 -4.79 22.22 15.81
CA GLY A 130 -5.48 23.51 15.99
C GLY A 130 -6.93 23.57 15.50
N LYS A 131 -7.45 22.53 14.84
CA LYS A 131 -8.85 22.45 14.40
C LYS A 131 -9.72 21.70 15.40
N GLN A 132 -10.95 22.19 15.62
CA GLN A 132 -11.88 21.64 16.60
C GLN A 132 -12.95 20.76 15.96
N TYR A 133 -13.08 19.54 16.46
CA TYR A 133 -14.06 18.56 15.99
C TYR A 133 -15.17 18.36 17.02
N LYS A 134 -16.37 18.82 16.66
CA LYS A 134 -17.58 18.74 17.49
C LYS A 134 -18.58 17.72 16.91
N GLN A 135 -19.40 17.17 17.81
CA GLN A 135 -20.51 16.31 17.38
C GLN A 135 -21.48 17.11 16.49
N ARG A 136 -21.90 16.50 15.38
CA ARG A 136 -23.02 16.98 14.56
C ARG A 136 -24.08 15.88 14.44
N GLY A 137 -25.34 16.22 14.71
CA GLY A 137 -26.45 15.27 14.66
C GLY A 137 -26.55 14.37 15.90
N LEU A 138 -27.13 13.18 15.71
CA LEU A 138 -27.52 12.28 16.81
C LEU A 138 -26.35 11.53 17.46
N ASN A 139 -25.21 11.43 16.79
CA ASN A 139 -24.00 10.81 17.31
C ASN A 139 -22.74 11.53 16.78
N SER A 140 -21.57 11.20 17.32
CA SER A 140 -20.29 11.84 17.04
C SER A 140 -19.48 11.19 15.91
N SER A 141 -20.07 10.29 15.09
CA SER A 141 -19.32 9.58 14.04
C SER A 141 -18.67 10.52 13.01
N ASN A 142 -19.28 11.69 12.81
CA ASN A 142 -18.79 12.73 11.90
C ASN A 142 -17.39 13.21 12.22
N LYS A 143 -16.97 13.24 13.50
CA LYS A 143 -15.72 13.87 13.91
C LYS A 143 -14.50 13.26 13.22
N LEU A 144 -14.47 11.93 13.06
CA LEU A 144 -13.37 11.26 12.37
C LEU A 144 -13.36 11.59 10.87
N LEU A 145 -14.53 11.63 10.25
CA LEU A 145 -14.65 11.96 8.82
C LEU A 145 -14.21 13.39 8.55
N ASP A 146 -14.62 14.33 9.40
CA ASP A 146 -14.19 15.74 9.36
C ASP A 146 -12.68 15.86 9.54
N ALA A 147 -12.10 15.14 10.51
CA ALA A 147 -10.66 15.15 10.75
C ALA A 147 -9.87 14.58 9.56
N ILE A 148 -10.37 13.52 8.92
CA ILE A 148 -9.75 12.95 7.72
C ILE A 148 -9.82 13.95 6.55
N GLU A 149 -10.96 14.62 6.34
CA GLU A 149 -11.08 15.67 5.32
C GLU A 149 -10.02 16.77 5.52
N ASP A 150 -9.89 17.27 6.75
CA ASP A 150 -8.94 18.31 7.09
C ASP A 150 -7.47 17.86 6.97
N LEU A 151 -7.16 16.60 7.33
CA LEU A 151 -5.82 16.02 7.17
C LEU A 151 -5.46 15.84 5.68
N CYS A 152 -6.38 15.34 4.86
CA CYS A 152 -6.19 15.16 3.42
C CYS A 152 -6.06 16.50 2.67
N ALA A 153 -6.73 17.55 3.14
CA ALA A 153 -6.62 18.89 2.59
C ALA A 153 -5.33 19.62 3.01
N HIS A 154 -4.58 19.10 3.99
CA HIS A 154 -3.37 19.74 4.50
C HIS A 154 -2.25 19.78 3.44
N PRO A 155 -1.51 20.89 3.28
CA PRO A 155 -0.41 20.98 2.31
C PRO A 155 0.64 19.88 2.48
N ASP A 156 1.01 19.55 3.73
CA ASP A 156 1.97 18.46 3.99
C ASP A 156 1.45 17.09 3.56
N CYS A 157 0.12 16.85 3.55
CA CYS A 157 -0.43 15.61 3.02
C CYS A 157 -0.16 15.49 1.51
N ARG A 158 -0.45 16.57 0.76
CA ARG A 158 -0.23 16.61 -0.69
C ARG A 158 1.25 16.38 -1.02
N ARG A 159 2.13 17.08 -0.30
CA ARG A 159 3.59 16.95 -0.44
C ARG A 159 4.08 15.56 -0.08
N PHE A 160 3.58 14.98 1.01
CA PHE A 160 3.99 13.64 1.46
C PHE A 160 3.57 12.53 0.50
N ILE A 161 2.35 12.60 -0.03
CA ILE A 161 1.88 11.63 -1.01
C ILE A 161 2.61 11.80 -2.34
N ALA A 162 2.84 13.04 -2.80
CA ALA A 162 3.67 13.30 -3.98
C ALA A 162 5.10 12.76 -3.81
N LEU A 163 5.73 12.94 -2.65
CA LEU A 163 7.03 12.36 -2.33
C LEU A 163 7.02 10.84 -2.45
N LYS A 164 6.01 10.16 -1.89
CA LYS A 164 5.89 8.70 -1.98
C LYS A 164 5.72 8.22 -3.42
N LEU A 165 4.88 8.90 -4.20
CA LEU A 165 4.65 8.56 -5.61
C LEU A 165 5.92 8.74 -6.43
N CYS A 166 6.58 9.91 -6.36
CA CYS A 166 7.86 10.11 -7.03
C CYS A 166 8.92 9.12 -6.56
N ARG A 167 8.96 8.79 -5.26
CA ARG A 167 9.91 7.84 -4.73
C ARG A 167 9.72 6.45 -5.31
N HIS A 168 8.48 6.01 -5.44
CA HIS A 168 8.17 4.69 -5.96
C HIS A 168 8.48 4.57 -7.46
N PHE A 169 8.13 5.59 -8.25
CA PHE A 169 8.13 5.50 -9.71
C PHE A 169 9.33 6.15 -10.42
N ILE A 170 10.10 7.03 -9.75
CA ILE A 170 11.14 7.84 -10.41
C ILE A 170 12.53 7.55 -9.82
N CYS A 171 12.74 7.84 -8.53
CA CYS A 171 14.07 7.70 -7.89
C CYS A 171 13.96 7.66 -6.37
N ASP A 172 15.02 7.25 -5.66
CA ASP A 172 15.00 7.13 -4.19
C ASP A 172 14.84 8.48 -3.45
N GLN A 173 15.40 9.56 -4.03
CA GLN A 173 15.42 10.91 -3.44
C GLN A 173 14.80 11.94 -4.40
N PRO A 174 13.46 11.99 -4.50
CA PRO A 174 12.79 12.94 -5.37
C PRO A 174 13.07 14.40 -5.01
N THR A 175 13.23 15.25 -6.02
CA THR A 175 13.39 16.70 -5.86
C THR A 175 12.04 17.41 -5.78
N ASP A 176 12.03 18.66 -5.29
CA ASP A 176 10.84 19.50 -5.30
C ASP A 176 10.27 19.72 -6.70
N ALA A 177 11.15 19.84 -7.71
CA ALA A 177 10.76 20.01 -9.10
C ALA A 177 9.97 18.80 -9.64
N MET A 178 10.33 17.58 -9.22
CA MET A 178 9.59 16.37 -9.57
C MET A 178 8.22 16.31 -8.87
N MET A 179 8.13 16.75 -7.61
CA MET A 179 6.88 16.69 -6.84
C MET A 179 5.88 17.77 -7.24
N GLN A 180 6.35 18.96 -7.65
CA GLN A 180 5.50 20.13 -7.86
C GLN A 180 4.33 19.91 -8.83
N PRO A 181 4.49 19.28 -10.01
CA PRO A 181 3.38 19.05 -10.93
C PRO A 181 2.27 18.17 -10.32
N ILE A 182 2.65 17.18 -9.51
CA ILE A 182 1.72 16.27 -8.84
C ILE A 182 0.97 17.01 -7.72
N ILE A 183 1.68 17.86 -6.96
CA ILE A 183 1.07 18.72 -5.95
C ILE A 183 0.04 19.63 -6.61
N LEU A 184 0.39 20.37 -7.67
CA LEU A 184 -0.54 21.24 -8.39
C LEU A 184 -1.78 20.49 -8.90
N ALA A 185 -1.58 19.32 -9.51
CA ALA A 185 -2.69 18.47 -9.98
C ALA A 185 -3.61 18.03 -8.83
N TRP A 186 -3.08 17.86 -7.62
CA TRP A 186 -3.88 17.60 -6.44
C TRP A 186 -4.67 18.83 -6.00
N GLU A 187 -4.05 20.00 -5.99
CA GLU A 187 -4.69 21.26 -5.57
C GLU A 187 -5.84 21.65 -6.50
N ASP A 188 -5.63 21.51 -7.81
CA ASP A 188 -6.61 21.86 -8.84
C ASP A 188 -7.81 20.90 -8.88
N SER A 189 -7.60 19.65 -8.45
CA SER A 189 -8.60 18.59 -8.54
C SER A 189 -9.21 18.17 -7.20
N ASP A 190 -8.79 18.80 -6.11
CA ASP A 190 -9.11 18.43 -4.73
C ASP A 190 -8.80 16.95 -4.41
N GLY A 191 -7.66 16.47 -4.92
CA GLY A 191 -7.18 15.10 -4.68
C GLY A 191 -7.91 14.02 -5.47
N ASP A 192 -8.41 14.33 -6.68
CA ASP A 192 -8.88 13.31 -7.64
C ASP A 192 -7.70 12.42 -8.09
N LEU A 193 -7.71 11.15 -7.67
CA LEU A 193 -6.60 10.24 -7.90
C LEU A 193 -6.31 9.99 -9.39
N PRO A 194 -7.30 9.81 -10.29
CA PRO A 194 -7.02 9.76 -11.73
C PRO A 194 -6.23 10.96 -12.25
N THR A 195 -6.55 12.18 -11.80
CA THR A 195 -5.82 13.39 -12.18
C THR A 195 -4.40 13.41 -11.61
N VAL A 196 -4.24 13.05 -10.34
CA VAL A 196 -2.93 12.94 -9.68
C VAL A 196 -2.04 11.87 -10.36
N HIS A 197 -2.61 10.70 -10.68
CA HIS A 197 -1.88 9.64 -11.37
C HIS A 197 -1.45 10.05 -12.78
N LYS A 198 -2.28 10.78 -13.53
CA LYS A 198 -1.89 11.31 -14.86
C LYS A 198 -0.70 12.26 -14.76
N ALA A 199 -0.70 13.16 -13.78
CA ALA A 199 0.43 14.05 -13.53
C ALA A 199 1.70 13.25 -13.18
N LEU A 200 1.58 12.26 -12.29
CA LEU A 200 2.69 11.36 -11.95
C LEU A 200 3.25 10.63 -13.18
N LEU A 201 2.39 10.08 -14.04
CA LEU A 201 2.83 9.38 -15.24
C LEU A 201 3.57 10.31 -16.20
N GLN A 202 3.12 11.55 -16.34
CA GLN A 202 3.82 12.55 -17.15
C GLN A 202 5.20 12.88 -16.55
N VAL A 203 5.28 13.11 -15.23
CA VAL A 203 6.58 13.37 -14.58
C VAL A 203 7.50 12.16 -14.72
N ALA A 204 7.02 10.94 -14.48
CA ALA A 204 7.84 9.73 -14.64
C ALA A 204 8.37 9.60 -16.09
N TRP A 205 7.54 9.92 -17.08
CA TRP A 205 7.95 9.97 -18.48
C TRP A 205 9.04 11.01 -18.74
N ASP A 206 8.86 12.23 -18.23
CA ASP A 206 9.82 13.34 -18.44
C ASP A 206 11.20 13.06 -17.83
N TYR A 207 11.28 12.21 -16.81
CA TYR A 207 12.53 11.80 -16.15
C TYR A 207 13.05 10.42 -16.60
N THR A 208 12.39 9.77 -17.58
CA THR A 208 12.87 8.52 -18.16
C THR A 208 14.23 8.72 -18.82
N GLY A 209 15.21 7.86 -18.50
CA GLY A 209 16.59 7.96 -19.00
C GLY A 209 17.45 9.05 -18.33
N ILE A 210 16.88 9.85 -17.42
CA ILE A 210 17.60 10.85 -16.61
C ILE A 210 17.84 10.30 -15.20
N GLU A 211 16.78 9.80 -14.58
CA GLU A 211 16.82 9.15 -13.27
C GLU A 211 16.74 7.64 -13.42
N GLN A 212 17.09 6.90 -12.36
CA GLN A 212 16.97 5.46 -12.33
C GLN A 212 16.38 4.96 -11.02
N LYS A 213 15.48 3.99 -11.13
CA LYS A 213 14.85 3.32 -10.01
C LYS A 213 15.18 1.83 -9.99
N PHE A 214 15.77 1.37 -8.89
CA PHE A 214 15.90 -0.06 -8.69
C PHE A 214 14.53 -0.68 -8.40
N GLN A 215 14.15 -1.69 -9.18
CA GLN A 215 12.86 -2.33 -9.05
C GLN A 215 12.78 -3.23 -7.82
N ASN A 216 11.72 -3.03 -7.03
CA ASN A 216 11.41 -3.96 -5.96
C ASN A 216 11.09 -5.36 -6.54
N PRO A 217 11.17 -6.42 -5.72
CA PRO A 217 10.95 -7.78 -6.20
C PRO A 217 9.60 -8.04 -6.89
N GLU A 218 8.53 -7.36 -6.49
CA GLU A 218 7.19 -7.56 -7.06
C GLU A 218 7.10 -6.98 -8.48
N VAL A 219 7.57 -5.74 -8.68
CA VAL A 219 7.58 -5.07 -9.99
C VAL A 219 8.44 -5.86 -10.97
N TRP A 220 9.66 -6.19 -10.56
CA TRP A 220 10.58 -6.99 -11.37
C TRP A 220 9.99 -8.33 -11.78
N PHE A 221 9.38 -9.04 -10.82
CA PHE A 221 8.76 -10.33 -11.08
C PHE A 221 7.58 -10.21 -12.05
N LEU A 222 6.73 -9.19 -11.91
CA LEU A 222 5.60 -8.95 -12.80
C LEU A 222 6.05 -8.61 -14.23
N GLN A 223 7.07 -7.76 -14.38
CA GLN A 223 7.66 -7.47 -15.69
C GLN A 223 8.22 -8.73 -16.35
N MET A 224 9.03 -9.49 -15.61
CA MET A 224 9.59 -10.74 -16.10
C MET A 224 8.50 -11.73 -16.55
N VAL A 225 7.44 -11.91 -15.75
CA VAL A 225 6.30 -12.77 -16.09
C VAL A 225 5.63 -12.33 -17.40
N ASN A 226 5.36 -11.03 -17.54
CA ASN A 226 4.70 -10.46 -18.72
C ASN A 226 5.57 -10.63 -19.97
N MET A 227 6.84 -10.22 -19.90
CA MET A 227 7.78 -10.28 -21.01
C MET A 227 8.04 -11.73 -21.44
N ALA A 228 8.21 -12.65 -20.48
CA ALA A 228 8.44 -14.06 -20.77
C ALA A 228 7.20 -14.82 -21.28
N GLY A 229 6.03 -14.16 -21.34
CA GLY A 229 4.77 -14.81 -21.71
C GLY A 229 4.42 -15.98 -20.79
N MET A 230 4.71 -15.87 -19.48
CA MET A 230 4.40 -16.92 -18.52
C MET A 230 2.88 -17.02 -18.33
N ALA A 231 2.37 -18.22 -18.06
CA ALA A 231 0.95 -18.45 -17.79
C ALA A 231 0.54 -18.02 -16.35
N TRP A 232 0.93 -16.81 -15.94
CA TRP A 232 0.60 -16.21 -14.66
C TRP A 232 0.44 -14.68 -14.80
N PRO A 233 -0.45 -14.01 -14.06
CA PRO A 233 -1.51 -14.59 -13.24
C PRO A 233 -2.48 -15.42 -14.10
N PRO A 234 -3.05 -16.51 -13.55
CA PRO A 234 -4.03 -17.29 -14.30
C PRO A 234 -5.28 -16.43 -14.55
N SER A 235 -6.12 -16.85 -15.51
CA SER A 235 -7.29 -16.08 -15.92
C SER A 235 -8.19 -15.68 -14.72
N PRO A 236 -8.89 -14.54 -14.79
CA PRO A 236 -9.81 -14.13 -13.72
C PRO A 236 -10.82 -15.22 -13.33
N LYS A 237 -11.31 -15.99 -14.32
CA LYS A 237 -12.22 -17.14 -14.11
C LYS A 237 -11.59 -18.22 -13.24
N THR A 238 -10.30 -18.49 -13.42
CA THR A 238 -9.53 -19.46 -12.62
C THR A 238 -9.24 -18.92 -11.20
N MET A 239 -9.21 -17.59 -11.05
CA MET A 239 -9.01 -16.91 -9.76
C MET A 239 -10.30 -16.66 -8.98
N THR A 240 -11.47 -17.03 -9.51
CA THR A 240 -12.74 -16.92 -8.79
C THR A 240 -12.73 -17.80 -7.54
N TYR A 241 -12.68 -17.17 -6.36
CA TYR A 241 -12.66 -17.87 -5.09
C TYR A 241 -14.08 -18.24 -4.64
N THR A 242 -14.33 -19.54 -4.44
CA THR A 242 -15.67 -20.06 -4.08
C THR A 242 -15.76 -20.49 -2.62
N PHE A 243 -14.71 -20.28 -1.81
CA PHE A 243 -14.56 -20.79 -0.44
C PHE A 243 -14.69 -22.32 -0.28
N LYS A 244 -14.87 -23.07 -1.38
CA LYS A 244 -14.98 -24.53 -1.40
C LYS A 244 -13.65 -25.21 -1.66
N ASN A 245 -12.82 -24.59 -2.50
CA ASN A 245 -11.54 -25.15 -2.94
C ASN A 245 -10.40 -24.21 -2.56
N LYS A 246 -9.30 -24.78 -2.07
CA LYS A 246 -8.05 -24.04 -1.89
C LYS A 246 -7.43 -23.70 -3.26
N PRO A 247 -6.72 -22.57 -3.41
CA PRO A 247 -5.98 -22.27 -4.62
C PRO A 247 -4.98 -23.40 -4.92
N ARG A 248 -4.87 -23.76 -6.20
CA ARG A 248 -3.96 -24.81 -6.68
C ARG A 248 -2.49 -24.37 -6.55
N ARG A 249 -1.57 -25.33 -6.60
CA ARG A 249 -0.12 -25.10 -6.38
C ARG A 249 0.48 -24.10 -7.36
N ASP A 250 0.07 -24.16 -8.62
CA ASP A 250 0.42 -23.21 -9.68
C ASP A 250 -0.04 -21.78 -9.36
N GLN A 251 -1.28 -21.60 -8.88
CA GLN A 251 -1.81 -20.30 -8.51
C GLN A 251 -1.05 -19.65 -7.34
N ARG A 252 -0.57 -20.48 -6.42
CA ARG A 252 0.18 -20.06 -5.22
C ARG A 252 1.68 -19.95 -5.42
N LYS A 253 2.19 -20.44 -6.55
CA LYS A 253 3.62 -20.52 -6.82
C LYS A 253 4.36 -19.17 -6.64
N PRO A 254 3.83 -18.03 -7.11
CA PRO A 254 4.45 -16.72 -6.90
C PRO A 254 4.65 -16.33 -5.43
N GLU A 255 3.77 -16.79 -4.52
CA GLU A 255 3.89 -16.48 -3.10
C GLU A 255 5.23 -16.98 -2.54
N SER A 256 5.60 -18.21 -2.88
CA SER A 256 6.89 -18.80 -2.51
C SER A 256 8.05 -18.04 -3.14
N MET A 257 7.87 -17.52 -4.35
CA MET A 257 8.92 -16.87 -5.12
C MET A 257 9.25 -15.50 -4.57
N LEU A 258 8.21 -14.68 -4.40
CA LEU A 258 8.34 -13.35 -3.82
C LEU A 258 8.86 -13.44 -2.38
N ARG A 259 8.47 -14.48 -1.63
CA ARG A 259 9.07 -14.81 -0.32
C ARG A 259 10.58 -15.02 -0.41
N GLU A 260 11.05 -15.86 -1.34
CA GLU A 260 12.49 -16.06 -1.55
C GLU A 260 13.16 -14.76 -2.01
N LEU A 261 12.51 -13.93 -2.80
CA LEU A 261 13.05 -12.63 -3.21
C LEU A 261 12.99 -11.54 -2.12
N GLY A 262 12.59 -11.89 -0.89
CA GLY A 262 12.54 -10.99 0.26
C GLY A 262 11.26 -10.16 0.40
N LEU A 263 10.27 -10.35 -0.47
CA LEU A 263 8.98 -9.65 -0.47
C LEU A 263 7.84 -10.64 -0.31
N LEU A 264 7.50 -11.04 0.92
CA LEU A 264 6.36 -11.94 1.13
C LEU A 264 5.03 -11.18 0.92
N PRO A 265 4.20 -11.50 -0.09
CA PRO A 265 3.00 -10.72 -0.36
C PRO A 265 2.08 -10.63 0.86
N TYR A 266 1.50 -9.45 1.08
CA TYR A 266 0.61 -9.14 2.21
C TYR A 266 1.23 -9.22 3.61
N ARG A 267 2.56 -9.39 3.72
CA ARG A 267 3.26 -9.50 5.00
C ARG A 267 4.50 -8.61 5.07
N PRO A 268 4.33 -7.28 4.95
CA PRO A 268 5.43 -6.38 5.27
C PRO A 268 5.84 -6.55 6.75
N PRO A 269 7.12 -6.35 7.08
CA PRO A 269 7.62 -6.52 8.44
C PRO A 269 7.16 -5.40 9.40
N GLN A 270 6.81 -4.23 8.86
CA GLN A 270 6.43 -3.04 9.61
C GLN A 270 5.15 -2.41 9.03
N PRO A 271 4.41 -1.58 9.82
CA PRO A 271 3.16 -0.93 9.37
C PRO A 271 3.31 -0.02 8.14
N ASN A 272 4.50 0.53 7.94
CA ASN A 272 4.85 1.37 6.78
C ASN A 272 4.99 0.61 5.46
N GLY A 273 4.78 -0.71 5.45
CA GLY A 273 4.79 -1.51 4.23
C GLY A 273 6.18 -2.01 3.84
N PHE A 274 6.32 -2.40 2.58
CA PHE A 274 7.62 -2.70 1.99
C PHE A 274 8.32 -1.41 1.60
N SER A 275 9.65 -1.39 1.73
CA SER A 275 10.43 -0.20 1.43
C SER A 275 10.43 0.11 -0.06
N ASP A 276 10.33 1.40 -0.40
CA ASP A 276 10.59 1.89 -1.74
C ASP A 276 12.08 2.20 -1.96
N MET A 277 12.95 2.08 -0.97
CA MET A 277 14.37 2.43 -1.12
C MET A 277 15.15 1.31 -1.81
N SER A 278 15.96 1.67 -2.79
CA SER A 278 16.78 0.73 -3.56
C SER A 278 17.77 -0.02 -2.66
N SER A 279 18.34 0.66 -1.66
CA SER A 279 19.30 0.10 -0.69
C SER A 279 18.79 -1.15 0.02
N ASP A 280 17.48 -1.25 0.24
CA ASP A 280 16.87 -2.35 0.99
C ASP A 280 16.69 -3.61 0.12
N TRP A 281 16.89 -3.48 -1.20
CA TRP A 281 16.72 -4.55 -2.18
C TRP A 281 18.00 -4.95 -2.92
N LEU A 282 19.11 -4.25 -2.65
CA LEU A 282 20.41 -4.35 -3.35
C LEU A 282 21.44 -5.27 -2.66
N SER A 283 21.05 -6.03 -1.63
CA SER A 283 22.01 -6.93 -0.98
C SER A 283 22.51 -8.02 -1.95
N PRO A 284 23.79 -8.46 -1.84
CA PRO A 284 24.31 -9.53 -2.69
C PRO A 284 23.45 -10.79 -2.69
N GLU A 285 22.89 -11.14 -1.53
CA GLU A 285 21.98 -12.27 -1.40
C GLU A 285 20.70 -12.10 -2.23
N LEU A 286 20.05 -10.94 -2.18
CA LEU A 286 18.82 -10.67 -2.94
C LEU A 286 19.08 -10.63 -4.46
N LEU A 287 20.25 -10.17 -4.89
CA LEU A 287 20.67 -10.21 -6.29
C LEU A 287 20.92 -11.66 -6.76
N ILE A 288 21.62 -12.47 -5.97
CA ILE A 288 21.85 -13.89 -6.25
C ILE A 288 20.52 -14.65 -6.36
N ARG A 289 19.55 -14.35 -5.50
CA ARG A 289 18.23 -14.99 -5.57
C ARG A 289 17.48 -14.66 -6.87
N ARG A 290 17.62 -13.45 -7.43
CA ARG A 290 17.06 -13.09 -8.74
C ARG A 290 17.73 -13.83 -9.90
N LEU A 291 19.05 -14.05 -9.82
CA LEU A 291 19.79 -14.89 -10.77
C LEU A 291 19.27 -16.35 -10.72
N ALA A 292 19.26 -16.95 -9.52
CA ALA A 292 18.76 -18.31 -9.31
C ALA A 292 17.31 -18.47 -9.81
N PHE A 293 16.47 -17.47 -9.53
CA PHE A 293 15.09 -17.45 -9.97
C PHE A 293 14.93 -17.47 -11.49
N SER A 294 15.72 -16.65 -12.18
CA SER A 294 15.67 -16.55 -13.65
C SER A 294 16.07 -17.88 -14.29
N SER A 295 17.06 -18.56 -13.72
CA SER A 295 17.47 -19.92 -14.09
C SER A 295 16.34 -20.94 -13.91
N GLU A 296 15.72 -20.99 -12.72
CA GLU A 296 14.62 -21.93 -12.42
C GLU A 296 13.36 -21.66 -13.25
N SER A 297 13.15 -20.40 -13.63
CA SER A 297 11.96 -19.96 -14.35
C SER A 297 12.00 -20.29 -15.83
N GLY A 298 13.15 -20.68 -16.37
CA GLY A 298 13.31 -21.08 -17.77
C GLY A 298 12.22 -22.05 -18.26
N THR A 299 11.90 -23.08 -17.46
CA THR A 299 10.87 -24.09 -17.78
C THR A 299 9.43 -23.54 -17.89
N ARG A 300 9.20 -22.30 -17.50
CA ARG A 300 7.88 -21.65 -17.41
C ARG A 300 7.66 -20.58 -18.47
N ILE A 301 8.76 -20.16 -19.09
CA ILE A 301 8.76 -19.22 -20.21
C ILE A 301 7.98 -19.84 -21.36
N SER A 302 7.27 -19.01 -22.11
CA SER A 302 6.57 -19.46 -23.32
C SER A 302 7.51 -20.23 -24.23
N ALA A 303 7.08 -21.40 -24.68
CA ALA A 303 7.88 -22.23 -25.57
C ALA A 303 8.17 -21.54 -26.92
N ASN A 304 7.31 -20.60 -27.30
CA ASN A 304 7.35 -19.84 -28.54
C ASN A 304 7.84 -18.39 -28.33
N LEU A 305 8.55 -18.12 -27.23
CA LEU A 305 9.04 -16.77 -26.97
C LEU A 305 10.09 -16.36 -28.00
N ASP A 306 9.81 -15.28 -28.72
CA ASP A 306 10.79 -14.59 -29.55
C ASP A 306 11.50 -13.53 -28.70
N PHE A 307 12.76 -13.81 -28.36
CA PHE A 307 13.58 -12.92 -27.55
C PHE A 307 13.93 -11.62 -28.27
N ASP A 308 14.13 -11.66 -29.58
CA ASP A 308 14.56 -10.46 -30.30
C ASP A 308 13.37 -9.48 -30.40
N ALA A 309 12.18 -9.99 -30.70
CA ALA A 309 10.95 -9.19 -30.68
C ALA A 309 10.60 -8.68 -29.26
N LEU A 310 10.83 -9.49 -28.22
CA LEU A 310 10.71 -9.06 -26.82
C LEU A 310 11.64 -7.89 -26.55
N ILE A 311 12.92 -8.00 -26.94
CA ILE A 311 13.91 -6.95 -26.67
C ILE A 311 13.52 -5.66 -27.39
N ASP A 312 13.17 -5.75 -28.68
CA ASP A 312 12.78 -4.59 -29.49
C ASP A 312 11.55 -3.84 -28.96
N SER A 313 10.65 -4.55 -28.26
CA SER A 313 9.39 -3.97 -27.78
C SER A 313 9.50 -3.36 -26.38
N ASN A 314 10.57 -3.67 -25.62
CA ASN A 314 10.63 -3.35 -24.19
C ASN A 314 11.89 -2.56 -23.77
N PHE A 315 12.87 -2.39 -24.65
CA PHE A 315 14.13 -1.71 -24.31
C PHE A 315 14.54 -0.69 -25.37
N ASP A 316 14.95 0.50 -24.92
CA ASP A 316 15.46 1.56 -25.80
C ASP A 316 16.84 1.23 -26.39
N ASN A 317 17.61 0.37 -25.72
CA ASN A 317 18.97 -0.05 -26.10
C ASN A 317 19.01 -1.50 -26.62
N ALA A 318 18.03 -1.87 -27.44
CA ALA A 318 17.83 -3.22 -27.96
C ALA A 318 19.09 -3.86 -28.58
N ASP A 319 19.87 -3.11 -29.37
CA ASP A 319 21.06 -3.61 -30.06
C ASP A 319 22.16 -4.04 -29.07
N GLU A 320 22.37 -3.28 -28.01
CA GLU A 320 23.34 -3.59 -26.95
C GLU A 320 22.95 -4.90 -26.25
N ILE A 321 21.68 -5.03 -25.88
CA ILE A 321 21.14 -6.21 -25.20
C ILE A 321 21.25 -7.44 -26.11
N LYS A 322 20.90 -7.31 -27.39
CA LYS A 322 21.03 -8.39 -28.37
C LYS A 322 22.48 -8.85 -28.53
N ALA A 323 23.43 -7.91 -28.58
CA ALA A 323 24.85 -8.22 -28.64
C ALA A 323 25.31 -8.95 -27.38
N TYR A 324 24.91 -8.47 -26.20
CA TYR A 324 25.20 -9.11 -24.92
C TYR A 324 24.64 -10.54 -24.81
N LEU A 325 23.43 -10.77 -25.34
CA LEU A 325 22.79 -12.08 -25.33
C LEU A 325 23.25 -13.03 -26.44
N SER A 326 24.05 -12.56 -27.41
CA SER A 326 24.48 -13.36 -28.56
C SER A 326 25.24 -14.66 -28.24
N PRO A 327 26.01 -14.78 -27.14
CA PRO A 327 26.64 -16.05 -26.77
C PRO A 327 25.63 -17.12 -26.29
N PHE A 328 24.42 -16.72 -25.90
CA PHE A 328 23.41 -17.60 -25.34
C PHE A 328 22.42 -18.03 -26.41
N THR A 329 22.58 -19.27 -26.89
CA THR A 329 21.78 -19.82 -28.00
C THR A 329 20.47 -20.45 -27.57
N THR A 330 20.30 -20.73 -26.27
CA THR A 330 19.07 -21.32 -25.73
C THR A 330 18.17 -20.24 -25.13
N ARG A 331 16.84 -20.41 -25.24
CA ARG A 331 15.87 -19.54 -24.58
C ARG A 331 16.09 -19.46 -23.06
N PHE A 332 16.57 -20.54 -22.44
CA PHE A 332 16.84 -20.60 -21.02
C PHE A 332 18.06 -19.74 -20.66
N GLY A 333 19.16 -19.88 -21.40
CA GLY A 333 20.36 -19.06 -21.21
C GLY A 333 20.08 -17.58 -21.46
N ARG A 334 19.32 -17.24 -22.51
CA ARG A 334 18.90 -15.85 -22.76
C ARG A 334 18.06 -15.28 -21.61
N ALA A 335 17.11 -16.05 -21.08
CA ALA A 335 16.29 -15.63 -19.94
C ALA A 335 17.09 -15.44 -18.65
N GLU A 336 17.92 -16.43 -18.31
CA GLU A 336 18.78 -16.45 -17.13
C GLU A 336 19.76 -15.28 -17.12
N THR A 337 20.12 -14.79 -18.31
CA THR A 337 21.05 -13.66 -18.46
C THR A 337 20.32 -12.32 -18.52
N LEU A 338 19.18 -12.22 -19.23
CA LEU A 338 18.43 -10.97 -19.41
C LEU A 338 17.68 -10.55 -18.15
N PHE A 339 16.90 -11.45 -17.54
CA PHE A 339 15.99 -11.06 -16.46
C PHE A 339 16.66 -10.54 -15.18
N PRO A 340 17.81 -11.06 -14.73
CA PRO A 340 18.52 -10.52 -13.59
C PRO A 340 19.53 -9.43 -13.99
N SER A 341 19.56 -8.99 -15.26
CA SER A 341 20.49 -7.97 -15.73
C SER A 341 20.16 -6.57 -15.21
N TYR A 342 21.13 -5.67 -15.32
CA TYR A 342 20.95 -4.25 -15.01
C TYR A 342 19.77 -3.62 -15.74
N TRP A 343 19.54 -3.94 -17.03
CA TRP A 343 18.44 -3.37 -17.82
C TRP A 343 17.05 -3.76 -17.33
N MET A 344 16.92 -4.86 -16.58
CA MET A 344 15.66 -5.29 -15.97
C MET A 344 15.52 -4.85 -14.52
N LEU A 345 16.65 -4.64 -13.83
CA LEU A 345 16.66 -4.25 -12.42
C LEU A 345 16.52 -2.74 -12.24
N MET A 346 16.93 -1.95 -13.21
CA MET A 346 16.78 -0.50 -13.22
C MET A 346 15.67 -0.12 -14.20
N ALA A 347 14.69 0.65 -13.73
CA ALA A 347 13.69 1.34 -14.55
C ALA A 347 14.01 2.82 -14.64
#